data_AF-A0A1I5IZZ6-F1
#
_entry.id   AF-A0A1I5IZZ6-F1
#
_cell.length_a   1.000
_cell.length_b   1.000
_cell.length_c   1.000
_cell.angle_alpha   90.00
_cell.angle_beta   90.00
_cell.angle_gamma   90.00
#
_symmetry.space_group_name_H-M   'P 1'
#
loop_
_entity.id
_entity.type
_entity.pdbx_description
1 polymer ?
#
loop_
_entity_poly.entity_id
_entity_poly.type
_entity_poly.pdbx_seq_one_letter_code
_entity_poly.pdbx_strand_id
1 'polypeptide(L)' 'MASDARLGTIRTQIPARLDRLPWARFHTMVVLGLGTAWILDG' A
#
# COMPACT_ATOMS: atom_id res chain seq x y z
N MET A 1 -15.37 -11.98 33.86
CA MET A 1 -14.55 -10.76 34.00
C MET A 1 -14.00 -10.43 32.62
N ALA A 2 -14.59 -9.46 31.94
CA ALA A 2 -14.04 -8.96 30.68
C ALA A 2 -12.74 -8.20 30.98
N SER A 3 -11.66 -8.53 30.28
CA SER A 3 -10.38 -7.88 30.46
C SER A 3 -10.46 -6.44 29.95
N ASP A 4 -10.13 -5.49 30.81
CA ASP A 4 -9.98 -4.07 30.50
C ASP A 4 -8.87 -3.92 29.44
N ALA A 5 -9.26 -3.83 28.17
CA ALA A 5 -8.33 -3.66 27.07
C ALA A 5 -7.75 -2.25 27.15
N ARG A 6 -6.64 -2.11 27.86
CA ARG A 6 -5.88 -0.85 27.93
C ARG A 6 -5.50 -0.42 26.51
N LEU A 7 -6.20 0.58 25.99
CA LEU A 7 -5.89 1.24 24.72
C LEU A 7 -4.63 2.10 24.89
N GLY A 8 -3.47 1.47 24.92
CA GLY A 8 -2.19 2.16 24.89
C GLY A 8 -1.98 2.87 23.54
N THR A 9 -1.27 4.01 23.54
CA THR A 9 -0.86 4.67 22.30
C THR A 9 0.03 3.73 21.47
N ILE A 10 -0.48 3.29 20.31
CA ILE A 10 0.27 2.46 19.38
C ILE A 10 1.16 3.37 18.52
N ARG A 11 2.47 3.35 18.77
CA ARG A 11 3.43 3.98 17.85
C ARG A 11 3.59 3.11 16.62
N THR A 12 3.06 3.58 15.50
CA THR A 12 3.26 2.98 14.18
C THR A 12 4.21 3.84 13.36
N GLN A 13 4.99 3.19 12.50
CA GLN A 13 5.84 3.87 11.50
C GLN A 13 5.03 4.27 10.26
N ILE A 14 3.73 3.95 10.22
CA ILE A 14 2.85 4.27 9.09
C ILE A 14 2.55 5.78 9.13
N PRO A 15 2.93 6.54 8.08
CA PRO A 15 2.65 7.97 8.04
C PRO A 15 1.14 8.21 7.94
N ALA A 16 0.65 9.25 8.63
CA ALA A 16 -0.77 9.64 8.65
C ALA A 16 -1.33 10.11 7.29
N ARG A 17 -0.51 10.12 6.24
CA ARG A 17 -0.81 10.65 4.89
C ARG A 17 -0.35 9.65 3.83
N LEU A 18 -1.01 8.49 3.80
CA LEU A 18 -0.69 7.41 2.86
C LEU A 18 -0.90 7.85 1.39
N ASP A 19 -1.81 8.78 1.15
CA ASP A 19 -2.16 9.30 -0.18
C ASP A 19 -1.07 10.15 -0.86
N ARG A 20 -0.05 10.61 -0.12
CA ARG A 20 1.02 11.47 -0.67
C ARG A 20 2.30 10.71 -0.98
N LEU A 21 2.30 9.39 -0.83
CA LEU A 21 3.46 8.60 -1.23
C LEU A 21 3.57 8.67 -2.76
N PRO A 22 4.71 9.15 -3.30
CA PRO A 22 4.90 9.23 -4.73
C PRO A 22 4.73 7.85 -5.34
N TRP A 23 3.98 7.78 -6.44
CA TRP A 23 3.77 6.57 -7.21
C TRP A 23 5.11 5.85 -7.42
N ALA A 24 5.30 4.72 -6.74
CA ALA A 24 6.60 4.07 -6.71
C ALA A 24 6.94 3.55 -8.11
N ARG A 25 8.22 3.59 -8.48
CA ARG A 25 8.70 3.07 -9.78
C ARG A 25 8.24 1.63 -10.04
N PHE A 26 8.08 0.83 -8.97
CA PHE A 26 7.49 -0.51 -9.04
C PHE A 26 6.10 -0.52 -9.67
N HIS A 27 5.22 0.40 -9.29
CA HIS A 27 3.87 0.48 -9.84
C HIS A 27 3.89 0.82 -11.33
N THR A 28 4.79 1.71 -11.76
CA THR A 28 4.97 1.99 -13.19
C THR A 28 5.48 0.76 -13.93
N MET A 29 6.43 0.00 -13.37
CA MET A 29 6.92 -1.24 -13.98
C MET A 29 5.83 -2.32 -14.08
N VAL A 30 5.00 -2.48 -13.05
CA VAL A 30 3.88 -3.42 -13.06
C VAL A 30 2.83 -3.01 -14.08
N VAL A 31 2.41 -1.74 -14.12
CA VAL A 31 1.45 -1.25 -15.12
C VAL A 31 1.97 -1.41 -16.53
N LEU A 32 3.25 -1.10 -16.77
CA LEU A 32 3.85 -1.24 -18.10
C LEU A 32 3.98 -2.71 -18.53
N GLY A 33 4.43 -3.58 -17.62
CA GLY A 33 4.53 -5.02 -17.87
C GLY A 33 3.17 -5.67 -18.09
N LEU A 34 2.19 -5.33 -17.26
CA LEU A 34 0.82 -5.82 -17.37
C LEU A 34 0.16 -5.32 -18.66
N GLY A 35 0.29 -4.03 -18.99
CA GLY A 35 -0.24 -3.46 -20.22
C GLY A 35 0.40 -4.07 -21.47
N THR A 36 1.71 -4.33 -21.43
CA THR A 36 2.41 -5.01 -22.54
C THR A 36 1.92 -6.45 -22.69
N ALA A 37 1.79 -7.19 -21.59
CA ALA A 37 1.27 -8.56 -21.62
C ALA A 37 -0.17 -8.61 -22.16
N TRP A 38 -1.04 -7.69 -21.76
CA TRP A 38 -2.42 -7.60 -22.25
C TRP A 38 -2.49 -7.31 -23.76
N ILE A 39 -1.63 -6.42 -24.27
CA ILE A 39 -1.56 -6.14 -25.72
C ILE A 39 -1.07 -7.35 -26.52
N LEU A 40 -0.17 -8.15 -25.94
CA LEU A 40 0.36 -9.36 -26.58
C LEU A 40 -0.62 -10.54 -26.50
N ASP A 41 -1.44 -10.60 -25.45
CA ASP A 41 -2.44 -11.65 -25.21
C ASP A 41 -3.76 -11.35 -25.95
N GLY A 42 -4.15 -10.08 -26.07
CA GLY A 42 -5.36 -9.60 -26.77
C GLY A 42 -6.32 -8.83 -25.87
#